data_AF-A0A3S4KNP1-F1
#
_entry.id   AF-A0A3S4KNP1-F1
#
_cell.length_a   1.000
_cell.length_b   1.000
_cell.length_c   1.000
_cell.angle_alpha   90.00
_cell.angle_beta   90.00
_cell.angle_gamma   90.00
#
_symmetry.space_group_name_H-M   'P 1'
#
loop_
_entity.id
_entity.type
_entity.pdbx_description
1 polymer ?
#
loop_
_entity_poly.entity_id
_entity_poly.type
_entity_poly.pdbx_seq_one_letter_code
_entity_poly.pdbx_strand_id
1 'polypeptide(L)'
;MTPLLLVPARMMVNKRPVLIYQTRLAPIRVIVTISDIHLRDALYSDTDDNGLALWVQNQMIARYGDVKPLAADPHQEVFTSPAYSFRIAYPESLLFSLARLVNNGSGLLIFIFSVSLLFYFLMRKYLNVYTSEEEKCATPSPRVISFPTISRW
;
A
#
# COMPACT_ATOMS: atom_id res chain seq x y z
N MET A 1 -6.51 -32.05 -22.52
CA MET A 1 -5.64 -31.11 -23.26
C MET A 1 -5.74 -29.77 -22.57
N THR A 2 -4.63 -29.18 -22.13
CA THR A 2 -4.64 -27.81 -21.62
C THR A 2 -4.82 -26.87 -22.81
N PRO A 3 -5.84 -26.01 -22.81
CA PRO A 3 -6.15 -25.17 -23.96
C PRO A 3 -5.18 -24.00 -24.11
N LEU A 4 -4.33 -23.73 -23.12
CA LEU A 4 -3.46 -22.58 -23.08
C LEU A 4 -2.02 -23.00 -22.78
N LEU A 5 -1.08 -22.52 -23.59
CA LEU A 5 0.35 -22.81 -23.50
C LEU A 5 1.16 -21.52 -23.64
N LEU A 6 2.14 -21.34 -22.76
CA LEU A 6 3.06 -20.21 -22.79
C LEU A 6 4.41 -20.67 -23.35
N VAL A 7 4.88 -20.05 -24.43
CA VAL A 7 6.10 -20.47 -25.13
C VAL A 7 7.21 -19.44 -24.89
N PRO A 8 8.38 -19.84 -24.37
CA PRO A 8 9.51 -18.94 -24.13
C PRO A 8 10.14 -18.46 -25.43
N ALA A 9 10.77 -17.28 -25.38
CA ALA A 9 11.47 -16.67 -26.50
C ALA A 9 12.51 -17.61 -27.15
N ARG A 10 13.21 -18.42 -26.36
CA ARG A 10 14.23 -19.37 -26.86
C ARG A 10 13.69 -20.44 -27.82
N MET A 11 12.39 -20.71 -27.79
CA MET A 11 11.73 -21.68 -28.67
C MET A 11 11.11 -21.02 -29.90
N MET A 12 11.22 -19.69 -30.03
CA MET A 12 10.60 -18.89 -31.08
C MET A 12 11.64 -18.27 -32.01
N VAL A 13 11.34 -18.28 -33.31
CA VAL A 13 12.23 -17.72 -34.36
C VAL A 13 12.50 -16.23 -34.16
N ASN A 14 11.49 -15.48 -33.73
CA ASN A 14 11.59 -14.04 -33.48
C ASN A 14 12.20 -13.69 -32.12
N LYS A 15 12.63 -14.68 -31.33
CA LYS A 15 13.15 -14.51 -29.96
C LYS A 15 12.21 -13.72 -29.04
N ARG A 16 10.89 -13.87 -29.23
CA ARG A 16 9.87 -13.27 -28.38
C ARG A 16 8.94 -14.34 -27.84
N PRO A 17 8.49 -14.23 -26.57
CA PRO A 17 7.53 -15.18 -26.02
C PRO A 17 6.17 -15.02 -26.70
N VAL A 18 5.41 -16.11 -26.75
CA VAL A 18 4.06 -16.14 -27.33
C VAL A 18 3.14 -16.99 -26.47
N LEU A 19 1.89 -16.55 -26.35
CA LEU A 19 0.84 -17.33 -25.71
C LEU A 19 -0.01 -18.00 -26.79
N ILE A 20 -0.17 -19.31 -26.68
CA ILE A 20 -0.91 -20.12 -27.65
C ILE A 20 -2.17 -20.64 -26.98
N TYR A 21 -3.31 -20.31 -27.56
CA TYR A 21 -4.59 -20.89 -27.20
C TYR A 21 -5.02 -21.90 -28.28
N GLN A 22 -5.32 -23.13 -27.87
CA GLN A 22 -5.79 -24.18 -28.74
C GLN A 22 -7.12 -24.72 -28.23
N THR A 23 -8.13 -24.70 -29.09
CA THR A 23 -9.43 -25.33 -28.82
C THR A 23 -9.87 -26.19 -29.99
N ARG A 24 -10.73 -27.17 -29.72
CA ARG A 24 -11.38 -28.00 -30.74
C ARG A 24 -12.87 -27.71 -30.72
N LEU A 25 -13.38 -27.24 -31.85
CA LEU A 25 -14.80 -27.03 -32.07
C LEU A 25 -15.23 -27.99 -33.19
N ALA A 26 -15.89 -29.08 -32.77
CA ALA A 26 -16.33 -30.16 -33.67
C ALA A 26 -15.13 -30.76 -34.47
N PRO A 27 -15.11 -30.92 -35.81
CA PRO A 27 -13.93 -31.46 -36.50
C PRO A 27 -12.80 -30.43 -36.68
N ILE A 28 -13.00 -29.17 -36.28
CA ILE A 28 -12.07 -28.07 -36.56
C ILE A 28 -11.20 -27.78 -35.33
N ARG A 29 -9.89 -27.63 -35.55
CA ARG A 29 -8.96 -27.14 -34.55
C ARG A 29 -8.71 -25.65 -34.78
N VAL A 30 -8.98 -24.84 -33.77
CA VAL A 30 -8.69 -23.40 -33.77
C VAL A 30 -7.46 -23.17 -32.93
N ILE A 31 -6.46 -22.49 -33.50
CA ILE A 31 -5.24 -22.07 -32.82
C ILE A 31 -5.16 -20.55 -32.90
N VAL A 32 -5.08 -19.90 -31.74
CA VAL A 32 -4.90 -18.46 -31.61
C VAL A 32 -3.53 -18.23 -31.00
N THR A 33 -2.76 -17.33 -31.60
CA THR A 33 -1.45 -16.92 -31.08
C THR A 33 -1.52 -15.46 -30.67
N ILE A 34 -1.09 -15.18 -29.45
CA ILE A 34 -1.10 -13.85 -28.86
C ILE A 34 0.35 -13.44 -28.69
N SER A 35 0.74 -12.40 -29.41
CA SER A 35 2.14 -11.96 -29.48
C SER A 35 2.57 -11.22 -28.21
N ASP A 36 3.88 -11.22 -27.99
CA ASP A 36 4.57 -10.52 -26.91
C ASP A 36 4.05 -9.11 -26.62
N ILE A 37 3.82 -8.28 -27.65
CA ILE A 37 3.37 -6.91 -27.43
C ILE A 37 1.97 -6.83 -26.81
N HIS A 38 1.04 -7.68 -27.25
CA HIS A 38 -0.31 -7.74 -26.68
C HIS A 38 -0.29 -8.32 -25.26
N LEU A 39 0.62 -9.25 -24.99
CA LEU A 39 0.82 -9.77 -23.62
C LEU A 39 1.35 -8.68 -22.70
N ARG A 40 2.35 -7.92 -23.13
CA ARG A 40 2.95 -6.84 -22.34
C ARG A 40 1.98 -5.69 -22.11
N ASP A 41 1.17 -5.38 -23.12
CA ASP A 41 0.12 -4.37 -23.01
C ASP A 41 -0.97 -4.81 -22.01
N ALA A 42 -1.40 -6.07 -22.07
CA ALA A 42 -2.36 -6.62 -21.10
C ALA A 42 -1.81 -6.74 -19.66
N LEU A 43 -0.49 -6.81 -19.50
CA LEU A 43 0.19 -6.84 -18.21
C LEU A 43 0.62 -5.44 -17.72
N TYR A 44 0.32 -4.40 -18.48
CA TYR A 44 0.55 -3.02 -18.07
C TYR A 44 -0.35 -2.69 -16.88
N SER A 45 0.25 -2.11 -15.84
CA SER A 45 -0.46 -1.48 -14.74
C SER A 45 0.23 -0.15 -14.47
N ASP A 46 -0.58 0.90 -14.30
CA ASP A 46 -0.10 2.25 -13.98
C ASP A 46 0.31 2.39 -12.51
N THR A 47 -0.12 1.44 -11.68
CA THR A 47 -0.09 1.55 -10.21
C THR A 47 1.09 0.81 -9.57
N ASP A 48 1.74 -0.11 -10.28
CA ASP A 48 2.84 -0.92 -9.74
C ASP A 48 3.99 -1.08 -10.73
N ASP A 49 5.18 -0.62 -10.31
CA ASP A 49 6.44 -0.78 -11.06
C ASP A 49 6.82 -2.26 -11.26
N ASN A 50 6.40 -3.13 -10.33
CA ASN A 50 6.64 -4.57 -10.43
C ASN A 50 5.71 -5.28 -11.44
N GLY A 51 4.64 -4.61 -11.88
CA GLY A 51 3.73 -5.07 -12.93
C GLY A 51 2.91 -6.33 -12.58
N LEU A 52 1.96 -6.67 -13.46
CA LEU A 52 1.24 -7.93 -13.39
C LEU A 52 2.06 -9.05 -14.02
N ALA A 53 1.85 -10.28 -13.55
CA ALA A 53 2.41 -11.48 -14.16
C ALA A 53 1.29 -12.46 -14.55
N LEU A 54 1.38 -12.97 -15.78
CA LEU A 54 0.49 -14.02 -16.27
C LEU A 54 1.09 -15.37 -15.91
N TRP A 55 0.33 -16.20 -15.21
CA TRP A 55 0.68 -17.56 -14.87
C TRP A 55 -0.18 -18.55 -15.66
N VAL A 56 0.49 -19.38 -16.46
CA VAL A 56 -0.11 -20.44 -17.26
C VAL A 56 0.58 -21.77 -16.93
N GLN A 57 -0.17 -22.73 -16.41
CA GLN A 57 0.34 -24.05 -16.00
C GLN A 57 1.46 -23.96 -14.95
N ASN A 58 2.73 -24.18 -15.33
CA ASN A 58 3.90 -24.08 -14.45
C ASN A 58 4.91 -23.04 -14.95
N GLN A 59 4.42 -22.09 -15.75
CA GLN A 59 5.22 -21.05 -16.38
C GLN A 59 4.57 -19.70 -16.14
N MET A 60 5.40 -18.69 -15.94
CA MET A 60 4.96 -17.32 -15.73
C MET A 60 5.67 -16.37 -16.69
N ILE A 61 4.97 -15.32 -17.09
CA ILE A 61 5.56 -14.19 -17.82
C ILE A 61 5.12 -12.90 -17.13
N ALA A 62 6.11 -12.09 -16.77
CA ALA A 62 5.88 -10.75 -16.25
C ALA A 62 5.86 -9.73 -17.40
N ARG A 63 5.46 -8.49 -17.10
CA ARG A 63 5.53 -7.37 -18.04
C ARG A 63 6.89 -7.22 -18.72
N TYR A 64 7.97 -7.56 -18.03
CA TYR A 64 9.35 -7.52 -18.53
C TYR A 64 10.03 -8.89 -18.43
N GLY A 65 10.91 -9.17 -19.39
CA GLY A 65 11.66 -10.42 -19.47
C GLY A 65 10.95 -11.51 -20.27
N ASP A 66 11.52 -12.72 -20.18
CA ASP A 66 11.04 -13.95 -20.84
C ASP A 66 10.26 -14.82 -19.85
N VAL A 67 9.63 -15.88 -20.38
CA VAL A 67 8.90 -16.89 -19.62
C VAL A 67 9.84 -17.59 -18.64
N LYS A 68 9.47 -17.52 -17.35
CA LYS A 68 10.18 -18.17 -16.26
C LYS A 68 9.39 -19.37 -15.75
N PRO A 69 10.05 -20.42 -15.24
CA PRO A 69 9.35 -21.42 -14.45
C PRO A 69 8.70 -20.72 -13.25
N LEU A 70 7.53 -21.20 -12.84
CA LEU A 70 6.88 -20.71 -11.64
C LEU A 70 7.86 -20.87 -10.46
N ALA A 71 8.30 -19.74 -9.92
CA ALA A 71 8.98 -19.69 -8.64
C ALA A 71 7.92 -19.41 -7.58
N ALA A 72 7.97 -20.14 -6.47
CA ALA A 72 7.20 -19.80 -5.28
C ALA A 72 7.81 -18.52 -4.69
N ASP A 73 7.45 -17.37 -5.26
CA ASP A 73 7.76 -16.09 -4.66
C ASP A 73 6.77 -15.85 -3.52
N PRO A 74 7.22 -15.82 -2.25
CA PRO A 74 6.32 -15.65 -1.11
C PRO A 74 5.65 -14.27 -1.07
N HIS A 75 6.09 -13.31 -1.89
CA HIS A 75 5.56 -11.95 -1.93
C HIS A 75 4.58 -11.70 -3.10
N GLN A 76 4.10 -12.76 -3.74
CA GLN A 76 3.13 -12.66 -4.83
C GLN A 76 1.80 -13.31 -4.43
N GLU A 77 0.73 -12.54 -4.55
CA GLU A 77 -0.62 -13.08 -4.47
C GLU A 77 -1.08 -13.54 -5.86
N VAL A 78 -1.98 -14.52 -5.87
CA VAL A 78 -2.41 -15.18 -7.11
C VAL A 78 -3.92 -15.18 -7.19
N PHE A 79 -4.43 -14.50 -8.20
CA PHE A 79 -5.84 -14.56 -8.58
C PHE A 79 -6.09 -15.74 -9.52
N THR A 80 -7.04 -16.60 -9.15
CA THR A 80 -7.49 -17.73 -9.97
C THR A 80 -8.98 -17.61 -10.25
N SER A 81 -9.36 -17.69 -11.53
CA SER A 81 -10.76 -17.72 -11.95
C SER A 81 -11.15 -19.12 -12.42
N PRO A 82 -12.32 -19.66 -12.04
CA PRO A 82 -12.82 -20.93 -12.56
C PRO A 82 -13.18 -20.88 -14.05
N ALA A 83 -13.43 -19.68 -14.60
CA ALA A 83 -13.83 -19.50 -16.00
C ALA A 83 -12.64 -19.56 -16.98
N TYR A 84 -11.42 -19.33 -16.49
CA TYR A 84 -10.23 -19.21 -17.34
C TYR A 84 -9.10 -20.10 -16.85
N SER A 85 -8.40 -20.76 -17.78
CA SER A 85 -7.29 -21.67 -17.46
C SER A 85 -5.94 -20.96 -17.21
N PHE A 86 -5.96 -19.66 -16.93
CA PHE A 86 -4.80 -18.88 -16.54
C PHE A 86 -5.02 -18.24 -15.17
N ARG A 87 -3.92 -17.88 -14.52
CA ARG A 87 -3.89 -17.19 -13.23
C ARG A 87 -3.14 -15.88 -13.40
N ILE A 88 -3.48 -14.89 -12.59
CA ILE A 88 -2.76 -13.62 -12.58
C ILE A 88 -2.05 -13.53 -11.23
N ALA A 89 -0.74 -13.40 -11.27
CA ALA A 89 0.07 -13.10 -10.11
C ALA A 89 0.29 -11.59 -10.04
N TYR A 90 0.11 -11.02 -8.86
CA TYR A 90 0.34 -9.61 -8.59
C TYR A 90 1.19 -9.48 -7.32
N PRO A 91 2.04 -8.45 -7.22
CA PRO A 91 2.80 -8.21 -6.00
C PRO A 91 1.84 -7.98 -4.84
N GLU A 92 2.18 -8.50 -3.67
CA GLU A 92 1.40 -8.28 -2.46
C GLU A 92 1.30 -6.77 -2.17
N SER A 93 0.11 -6.21 -2.36
CA SER A 93 -0.14 -4.82 -2.01
C SER A 93 -0.36 -4.75 -0.50
N LEU A 94 0.70 -4.46 0.25
CA LEU A 94 0.57 -4.04 1.64
C LEU A 94 -0.39 -2.86 1.68
N LEU A 95 -1.61 -3.09 2.17
CA LEU A 95 -2.67 -2.08 2.31
C LEU A 95 -2.16 -0.81 3.05
N PHE A 96 -1.04 -0.95 3.78
CA PHE A 96 -0.28 0.14 4.38
C PHE A 96 1.22 0.02 4.06
N SER A 97 1.62 0.45 2.86
CA SER A 97 3.03 0.74 2.60
C SER A 97 3.41 2.04 3.30
N LEU A 98 4.25 1.97 4.34
CA LEU A 98 4.78 3.14 5.04
C LEU A 98 5.47 4.10 4.07
N ALA A 99 6.15 3.56 3.05
CA ALA A 99 6.77 4.32 1.98
C ALA A 99 5.74 5.10 1.13
N ARG A 100 4.61 4.48 0.76
CA ARG A 100 3.53 5.18 0.02
C ARG A 100 2.83 6.22 0.90
N LEU A 101 2.65 5.95 2.20
CA LEU A 101 2.05 6.91 3.14
C LEU A 101 2.93 8.14 3.32
N VAL A 102 4.25 7.98 3.41
CA VAL A 102 5.16 9.12 3.56
C VAL A 102 5.35 9.85 2.22
N ASN A 103 5.53 9.13 1.11
CA ASN A 103 5.78 9.77 -0.19
C ASN A 103 4.53 10.45 -0.76
N ASN A 104 3.36 9.81 -0.68
CA ASN A 104 2.11 10.30 -1.28
C ASN A 104 1.12 10.88 -0.27
N GLY A 105 1.33 10.63 1.04
CA GLY A 105 0.46 11.07 2.13
C GLY A 105 1.15 11.98 3.15
N SER A 106 2.33 12.51 2.85
CA SER A 106 3.03 13.48 3.72
C SER A 106 2.14 14.66 4.12
N GLY A 107 1.34 15.18 3.19
CA GLY A 107 0.37 16.24 3.48
C GLY A 107 -0.69 15.83 4.50
N LEU A 108 -1.22 14.61 4.41
CA LEU A 108 -2.17 14.07 5.39
C LEU A 108 -1.50 13.90 6.77
N LEU A 109 -0.25 13.45 6.79
CA LEU A 109 0.51 13.25 8.02
C LEU A 109 0.79 14.59 8.74
N ILE A 110 1.18 15.61 7.98
CA ILE A 110 1.35 16.98 8.48
C ILE A 110 0.03 17.57 8.97
N PHE A 111 -1.07 17.32 8.26
CA PHE A 111 -2.39 17.79 8.65
C PHE A 111 -2.84 17.19 9.99
N ILE A 112 -2.73 15.86 10.15
CA ILE A 112 -3.03 15.17 11.41
C ILE A 112 -2.15 15.70 12.54
N PHE A 113 -0.85 15.86 12.27
CA PHE A 113 0.09 16.42 13.24
C PHE A 113 -0.29 17.84 13.65
N SER A 114 -0.65 18.70 12.70
CA SER A 114 -1.05 20.09 12.94
C SER A 114 -2.34 20.19 13.76
N VAL A 115 -3.35 19.37 13.46
CA VAL A 115 -4.60 19.32 14.23
C VAL A 115 -4.31 18.82 15.65
N SER A 116 -3.43 17.84 15.81
CA SER A 116 -3.02 17.32 17.12
C SER A 116 -2.28 18.39 17.95
N LEU A 117 -1.38 19.14 17.33
CA LEU A 117 -0.67 20.26 17.98
C LEU A 117 -1.63 21.37 18.40
N LEU A 118 -2.57 21.72 17.53
CA LEU A 118 -3.60 22.72 17.80
C LEU A 118 -4.47 22.28 18.98
N PHE A 119 -4.91 21.01 18.99
CA PHE A 119 -5.69 20.45 20.08
C PHE A 119 -4.90 20.46 21.40
N TYR A 120 -3.64 20.05 21.39
CA TYR A 120 -2.76 20.11 22.56
C TYR A 120 -2.61 21.55 23.09
N PHE A 121 -2.42 22.52 22.19
CA PHE A 121 -2.31 23.93 22.57
C PHE A 121 -3.61 24.46 23.20
N LEU A 122 -4.77 24.14 22.61
CA LEU A 122 -6.07 24.52 23.16
C LEU A 122 -6.31 23.90 24.53
N MET A 123 -6.01 22.62 24.70
CA MET A 123 -6.13 21.93 25.99
C MET A 123 -5.21 22.54 27.04
N ARG A 124 -3.96 22.85 26.68
CA ARG A 124 -3.00 23.50 27.58
C ARG A 124 -3.47 24.91 27.98
N LYS A 125 -3.97 25.71 27.05
CA LYS A 125 -4.52 27.03 27.35
C LYS A 125 -5.76 26.94 28.23
N TYR A 126 -6.68 26.03 27.90
CA TYR A 126 -7.93 25.85 28.64
C TYR A 126 -7.63 25.40 30.08
N LEU A 127 -6.87 24.32 30.28
CA LEU A 127 -6.52 23.84 31.62
C LEU A 127 -5.72 24.88 32.43
N ASN A 128 -4.78 25.60 31.80
CA ASN A 128 -3.97 26.61 32.50
C ASN A 128 -4.78 27.85 32.94
N VAL A 129 -5.85 28.19 32.22
CA VAL A 129 -6.75 29.28 32.60
C VAL A 129 -7.53 28.92 33.87
N TYR A 130 -8.05 27.69 33.99
CA TYR A 130 -8.76 27.26 35.20
C TYR A 130 -7.85 27.10 36.42
N THR A 131 -6.63 26.57 36.25
CA THR A 131 -5.69 26.44 37.37
C THR A 131 -5.22 27.80 37.90
N SER A 132 -5.07 28.81 37.03
CA SER A 132 -4.59 30.13 37.45
C SER A 132 -5.57 30.93 38.33
N GLU A 133 -6.87 30.78 38.10
CA GLU A 133 -7.88 31.50 38.90
C GLU A 133 -8.09 30.84 40.27
N GLU A 134 -7.96 29.51 40.37
CA GLU A 134 -8.03 28.80 41.66
C GLU A 134 -6.80 29.06 42.53
N GLU A 135 -5.59 29.11 41.96
CA GLU A 135 -4.36 29.40 42.72
C GLU A 135 -4.29 30.86 43.19
N LYS A 136 -4.86 31.79 42.42
CA LYS A 136 -4.91 33.23 42.75
C LYS A 136 -5.90 33.56 43.87
N CYS A 137 -6.93 32.74 44.07
CA CYS A 137 -7.87 32.88 45.19
C CYS A 137 -7.36 32.18 46.48
N ALA A 138 -6.40 31.26 46.35
CA ALA A 138 -5.85 30.49 47.47
C ALA A 138 -4.66 31.16 48.19
N THR A 139 -4.21 32.34 47.76
CA THR A 139 -3.15 33.09 48.46
C THR A 139 -3.76 34.05 49.49
N PRO A 140 -3.65 33.80 50.80
CA PRO A 140 -4.08 34.76 51.81
C PRO A 140 -3.17 35.99 51.77
N SER A 141 -3.77 37.18 51.63
CA SER A 141 -3.10 38.47 51.84
C SER A 141 -2.35 38.47 53.18
N PRO A 142 -1.07 38.92 53.24
CA PRO A 142 -0.34 38.97 54.49
C PRO A 142 -1.00 40.01 55.39
N ARG A 143 -1.85 39.55 56.30
CA ARG A 143 -2.45 40.38 57.34
C ARG A 143 -1.30 40.81 58.27
N VAL A 144 -0.82 42.04 58.11
CA VAL A 144 0.17 42.67 58.99
C VAL A 144 -0.46 42.76 60.38
N ILE A 145 -0.03 41.88 61.29
CA ILE A 145 -0.43 41.94 62.70
C ILE A 145 0.49 42.96 63.38
N SER A 146 0.01 44.19 63.53
CA SER A 146 0.64 45.19 64.38
C SER A 146 0.33 44.89 65.85
N PHE A 147 1.35 44.49 66.62
CA PHE A 147 1.28 44.30 68.06
C PHE A 147 1.36 45.65 68.81
N PRO A 148 0.48 45.94 69.79
CA PRO A 148 0.68 47.08 70.67
C PRO A 148 1.78 46.77 71.68
N THR A 149 2.81 47.61 71.70
CA THR A 149 3.81 47.66 72.77
C THR A 149 3.17 48.28 74.01
N ILE A 150 3.10 47.56 75.13
CA ILE A 150 2.79 48.15 76.44
C ILE A 150 3.94 47.84 77.39
N SER A 151 4.47 48.93 77.93
CA SER A 151 5.70 49.09 78.70
C SER A 151 5.63 48.54 80.12
N ARG A 152 6.77 48.02 80.57
CA ARG A 152 7.18 47.78 81.98
C ARG A 152 6.69 48.85 82.96
N TRP A 153 6.23 48.40 84.13
CA TRP A 153 6.79 48.72 85.45
C TRP A 153 6.71 47.48 86.33
#